data_AF-A0A8J5PMH4-F1
#
_entry.id   AF-A0A8J5PMH4-F1
#
_cell.length_a   1.000
_cell.length_b   1.000
_cell.length_c   1.000
_cell.angle_alpha   90.00
_cell.angle_beta   90.00
_cell.angle_gamma   90.00
#
_symmetry.space_group_name_H-M   'P 1'
#
loop_
_entity.id
_entity.type
_entity.pdbx_description
1 polymer ?
#
loop_
_entity_poly.entity_id
_entity_poly.type
_entity_poly.pdbx_seq_one_letter_code
_entity_poly.pdbx_strand_id
1 'polypeptide(L)'
;MTATTQEQITQAAPTVVNNQGSGNVETAMAIAAGPYGQFHEPIHESLTLSALISSGLDVEKGTTIKNVSNSEWEYVRGAVWNDDPDCQLFSDKSQENHEYDLVGGWWVKYYFQGKKDWEPGNLSGDRYHNPTGRSHFGDLQFLHCMASVVGEKPDETKEKVMAWMEVMYKLANGEDGITPATKIGDTKLRGLFKVTPSLPQKFRPLSYLLAKDTSFQGVDIRRRALGSMLHVIQDSYALGHTRRKLLNKESKISDSPLRFQKGVADRWGAIENFHTYFGQNGSQHEHYDHADDEIPDPNNLDNLDQWNDLIGCRDAVEKCKALALLKRAGKTWDEDKGVREFLDTEVFVLAEDATPANNHVDS
;
A
#
# COMPACT_ATOMS: atom_id res chain seq x y z
N MET A 1 13.32 -52.19 -59.66
CA MET A 1 13.94 -52.65 -58.39
C MET A 1 15.41 -52.29 -58.48
N THR A 2 16.00 -51.53 -57.55
CA THR A 2 15.44 -50.85 -56.36
C THR A 2 16.20 -49.55 -56.18
N ALA A 3 15.52 -48.48 -55.72
CA ALA A 3 16.17 -47.21 -55.43
C ALA A 3 16.62 -47.17 -53.96
N THR A 4 17.79 -46.58 -53.72
CA THR A 4 18.27 -46.23 -52.38
C THR A 4 18.69 -44.77 -52.42
N THR A 5 18.05 -43.92 -51.62
CA THR A 5 18.38 -42.50 -51.49
C THR A 5 19.67 -42.32 -50.70
N GLN A 6 20.41 -41.26 -51.01
CA GLN A 6 21.58 -40.83 -50.26
C GLN A 6 21.40 -39.34 -49.95
N GLU A 7 21.09 -39.02 -48.70
CA GLU A 7 20.83 -37.65 -48.26
C GLU A 7 22.13 -36.86 -48.10
N GLN A 8 22.14 -35.61 -48.58
CA GLN A 8 23.25 -34.70 -48.38
C GLN A 8 23.12 -34.01 -47.02
N ILE A 9 23.99 -34.37 -46.08
CA ILE A 9 24.09 -33.68 -44.79
C ILE A 9 24.83 -32.35 -45.00
N THR A 10 24.10 -31.27 -45.25
CA THR A 10 24.64 -29.91 -45.18
C THR A 10 24.84 -29.52 -43.71
N GLN A 11 26.08 -29.25 -43.30
CA GLN A 11 26.36 -28.65 -42.00
C GLN A 11 25.84 -27.22 -41.96
N ALA A 12 24.76 -26.98 -41.22
CA ALA A 12 24.34 -25.64 -40.84
C ALA A 12 25.25 -25.11 -39.74
N ALA A 13 25.70 -23.84 -39.86
CA ALA A 13 26.38 -23.15 -38.77
C ALA A 13 25.41 -22.96 -37.58
N PRO A 14 25.88 -23.03 -36.32
CA PRO A 14 25.02 -22.85 -35.16
C PRO A 14 24.43 -21.44 -35.17
N THR A 15 23.12 -21.35 -35.41
CA THR A 15 22.39 -20.09 -35.34
C THR A 15 22.30 -19.70 -33.88
N VAL A 16 22.87 -18.54 -33.52
CA VAL A 16 22.76 -18.00 -32.15
C VAL A 16 21.31 -17.53 -31.95
N VAL A 17 20.50 -18.41 -31.38
CA VAL A 17 19.16 -18.06 -30.91
C VAL A 17 19.33 -17.19 -29.66
N ASN A 18 19.11 -15.88 -29.80
CA ASN A 18 19.02 -14.96 -28.66
C ASN A 18 17.76 -15.30 -27.86
N ASN A 19 17.92 -16.23 -26.91
CA ASN A 19 16.86 -16.67 -26.02
C ASN A 19 16.60 -15.62 -24.93
N GLN A 20 15.89 -14.54 -25.28
CA GLN A 20 15.36 -13.58 -24.31
C GLN A 20 14.23 -14.27 -23.52
N GLY A 21 14.58 -14.83 -22.37
CA GLY A 21 13.65 -15.55 -21.50
C GLY A 21 12.81 -14.65 -20.60
N SER A 22 11.66 -15.17 -20.18
CA SER A 22 10.89 -14.77 -18.98
C SER A 22 10.73 -13.26 -18.73
N GLY A 23 9.75 -12.64 -19.39
CA GLY A 23 9.15 -11.40 -18.90
C GLY A 23 7.96 -11.69 -17.96
N ASN A 24 8.03 -11.18 -16.74
CA ASN A 24 6.99 -11.27 -15.70
C ASN A 24 6.28 -9.90 -15.53
N VAL A 25 5.00 -9.89 -15.11
CA VAL A 25 3.98 -8.80 -15.11
C VAL A 25 2.79 -9.33 -14.26
N GLU A 26 1.98 -8.67 -13.42
CA GLU A 26 1.63 -7.29 -12.95
C GLU A 26 0.78 -7.53 -11.63
N THR A 27 0.64 -6.80 -10.48
CA THR A 27 1.06 -5.49 -9.87
C THR A 27 0.93 -5.48 -8.29
N ALA A 28 1.41 -4.41 -7.62
CA ALA A 28 0.85 -3.71 -6.44
C ALA A 28 1.21 -2.21 -6.57
N MET A 29 1.27 -1.38 -5.53
CA MET A 29 1.41 0.09 -5.67
C MET A 29 2.66 0.68 -4.96
N ALA A 30 3.21 1.76 -5.53
CA ALA A 30 4.43 2.43 -5.04
C ALA A 30 4.17 3.84 -4.51
N ILE A 31 5.02 4.26 -3.56
CA ILE A 31 5.22 5.65 -3.15
C ILE A 31 6.48 6.22 -3.82
N ALA A 32 6.51 7.53 -4.04
CA ALA A 32 7.76 8.19 -4.40
C ALA A 32 8.72 8.23 -3.19
N ALA A 33 9.98 7.88 -3.42
CA ALA A 33 10.99 7.72 -2.38
C ALA A 33 12.39 8.17 -2.82
N GLY A 34 13.37 8.05 -1.92
CA GLY A 34 14.77 8.39 -2.21
C GLY A 34 15.03 9.89 -2.40
N PRO A 35 16.23 10.26 -2.92
CA PRO A 35 16.64 11.65 -3.07
C PRO A 35 15.63 12.45 -3.91
N TYR A 36 15.01 13.48 -3.31
CA TYR A 36 13.96 14.30 -3.93
C TYR A 36 12.72 13.55 -4.46
N GLY A 37 12.45 12.31 -4.00
CA GLY A 37 11.34 11.51 -4.52
C GLY A 37 11.60 10.93 -5.93
N GLN A 38 12.87 10.65 -6.28
CA GLN A 38 13.27 10.14 -7.60
C GLN A 38 13.35 8.60 -7.72
N PHE A 39 12.96 7.85 -6.68
CA PHE A 39 12.78 6.40 -6.74
C PHE A 39 11.29 6.08 -6.76
N HIS A 40 10.87 5.29 -7.76
CA HIS A 40 9.48 4.94 -8.09
C HIS A 40 8.59 6.14 -8.44
N GLU A 41 7.46 5.86 -9.11
CA GLU A 41 6.43 6.86 -9.39
C GLU A 41 5.43 6.98 -8.22
N PRO A 42 4.84 8.17 -7.99
CA PRO A 42 3.95 8.44 -6.86
C PRO A 42 2.53 7.88 -7.07
N ILE A 43 2.41 6.56 -7.16
CA ILE A 43 1.16 5.84 -7.47
C ILE A 43 0.16 5.97 -6.30
N HIS A 44 0.58 5.68 -5.06
CA HIS A 44 -0.25 5.84 -3.86
C HIS A 44 -0.76 7.27 -3.68
N GLU A 45 0.11 8.25 -3.87
CA GLU A 45 -0.20 9.67 -3.76
C GLU A 45 -1.19 10.09 -4.87
N SER A 46 -1.01 9.59 -6.09
CA SER A 46 -1.87 9.90 -7.24
C SER A 46 -3.23 9.23 -7.17
N LEU A 47 -3.32 7.99 -6.67
CA LEU A 47 -4.58 7.31 -6.38
C LEU A 47 -5.33 7.96 -5.22
N THR A 48 -4.59 8.44 -4.21
CA THR A 48 -5.13 9.23 -3.08
C THR A 48 -5.80 10.51 -3.59
N LEU A 49 -5.09 11.30 -4.42
CA LEU A 49 -5.68 12.48 -5.07
C LEU A 49 -6.86 12.09 -5.98
N SER A 50 -6.71 11.06 -6.82
CA SER A 50 -7.77 10.58 -7.72
C SER A 50 -9.07 10.26 -6.99
N ALA A 51 -8.99 9.60 -5.83
CA ALA A 51 -10.12 9.26 -4.98
C ALA A 51 -10.78 10.50 -4.33
N LEU A 52 -9.98 11.46 -3.84
CA LEU A 52 -10.47 12.69 -3.20
C LEU A 52 -11.14 13.62 -4.21
N ILE A 53 -10.51 13.83 -5.37
CA ILE A 53 -11.07 14.65 -6.46
C ILE A 53 -12.34 13.98 -7.02
N SER A 54 -12.32 12.67 -7.24
CA SER A 54 -13.47 11.92 -7.79
C SER A 54 -14.64 11.76 -6.80
N SER A 55 -14.38 11.85 -5.50
CA SER A 55 -15.42 11.93 -4.47
C SER A 55 -15.88 13.37 -4.22
N GLY A 56 -15.08 14.37 -4.60
CA GLY A 56 -15.32 15.77 -4.28
C GLY A 56 -15.26 16.02 -2.77
N LEU A 57 -14.24 15.48 -2.11
CA LEU A 57 -13.92 15.70 -0.71
C LEU A 57 -12.62 16.52 -0.61
N ASP A 58 -12.75 17.78 -0.18
CA ASP A 58 -11.66 18.68 0.21
C ASP A 58 -10.50 18.93 -0.78
N VAL A 59 -10.60 18.44 -2.03
CA VAL A 59 -9.61 18.58 -3.11
C VAL A 59 -10.31 18.97 -4.42
N GLU A 60 -9.77 19.94 -5.15
CA GLU A 60 -10.37 20.46 -6.39
C GLU A 60 -10.04 19.64 -7.65
N LYS A 61 -10.86 19.78 -8.71
CA LYS A 61 -10.59 19.18 -10.03
C LYS A 61 -9.40 19.86 -10.70
N GLY A 62 -8.52 19.07 -11.32
CA GLY A 62 -7.24 19.54 -11.87
C GLY A 62 -6.11 19.66 -10.83
N THR A 63 -6.34 19.20 -9.60
CA THR A 63 -5.27 18.96 -8.62
C THR A 63 -4.46 17.72 -9.02
N THR A 64 -3.14 17.83 -8.88
CA THR A 64 -2.09 16.88 -9.26
C THR A 64 -0.97 16.93 -8.22
N ILE A 65 -0.05 15.97 -8.26
CA ILE A 65 1.18 15.97 -7.44
C ILE A 65 1.99 17.28 -7.57
N LYS A 66 1.84 18.02 -8.68
CA LYS A 66 2.64 19.22 -9.01
C LYS A 66 2.01 20.56 -8.60
N ASN A 67 0.73 20.58 -8.19
CA ASN A 67 -0.01 21.83 -7.89
C ASN A 67 -0.99 21.75 -6.70
N VAL A 68 -1.16 20.57 -6.10
CA VAL A 68 -1.83 20.34 -4.80
C VAL A 68 -1.34 21.31 -3.72
N SER A 69 -2.23 21.81 -2.86
CA SER A 69 -1.84 22.78 -1.81
C SER A 69 -1.19 22.12 -0.59
N ASN A 70 -0.50 22.93 0.23
CA ASN A 70 0.08 22.53 1.51
C ASN A 70 -0.95 21.93 2.51
N SER A 71 -2.25 22.24 2.36
CA SER A 71 -3.32 21.68 3.20
C SER A 71 -3.92 20.39 2.63
N GLU A 72 -4.03 20.26 1.30
CA GLU A 72 -4.47 19.01 0.65
C GLU A 72 -3.40 17.92 0.74
N TRP A 73 -2.12 18.30 0.67
CA TRP A 73 -0.99 17.38 0.77
C TRP A 73 -0.89 16.65 2.12
N GLU A 74 -1.57 17.11 3.17
CA GLU A 74 -1.69 16.34 4.41
C GLU A 74 -2.45 15.01 4.21
N TYR A 75 -3.29 14.87 3.17
CA TYR A 75 -3.82 13.57 2.76
C TYR A 75 -2.72 12.69 2.14
N VAL A 76 -1.85 13.26 1.31
CA VAL A 76 -0.75 12.54 0.66
C VAL A 76 0.33 12.11 1.67
N ARG A 77 0.74 13.01 2.57
CA ARG A 77 1.60 12.72 3.74
C ARG A 77 0.99 11.67 4.67
N GLY A 78 -0.34 11.54 4.65
CA GLY A 78 -1.07 10.47 5.32
C GLY A 78 -0.89 9.12 4.66
N ALA A 79 -1.01 9.05 3.33
CA ALA A 79 -0.83 7.80 2.59
C ALA A 79 0.59 7.26 2.75
N VAL A 80 1.60 8.08 2.43
CA VAL A 80 3.03 7.75 2.51
C VAL A 80 3.49 7.46 3.97
N TRP A 81 2.68 7.77 4.99
CA TRP A 81 3.04 7.51 6.39
C TRP A 81 3.19 6.01 6.70
N ASN A 82 2.49 5.12 6.00
CA ASN A 82 2.55 3.69 6.30
C ASN A 82 3.93 3.09 5.98
N ASP A 83 4.54 3.52 4.87
CA ASP A 83 5.93 3.24 4.49
C ASP A 83 6.94 4.09 5.29
N ASP A 84 6.57 5.31 5.64
CA ASP A 84 7.39 6.26 6.41
C ASP A 84 6.88 6.53 7.83
N PRO A 85 6.71 5.51 8.70
CA PRO A 85 6.13 5.66 10.04
C PRO A 85 7.10 6.32 11.04
N ASP A 86 8.30 6.68 10.59
CA ASP A 86 9.28 7.49 11.33
C ASP A 86 9.54 8.86 10.68
N CYS A 87 8.75 9.27 9.67
CA CYS A 87 8.74 10.59 9.05
C CYS A 87 10.14 11.07 8.57
N GLN A 88 10.77 10.31 7.69
CA GLN A 88 12.13 10.46 7.17
C GLN A 88 12.21 10.69 5.64
N LEU A 89 11.14 10.49 4.88
CA LEU A 89 11.11 10.72 3.41
C LEU A 89 10.92 12.20 3.03
N PHE A 90 10.50 13.06 3.96
CA PHE A 90 10.17 14.46 3.71
C PHE A 90 11.02 15.42 4.53
N SER A 91 11.40 16.53 3.92
CA SER A 91 12.09 17.64 4.56
C SER A 91 11.21 18.27 5.65
N ASP A 92 11.69 18.32 6.90
CA ASP A 92 10.98 19.04 7.96
C ASP A 92 11.19 20.57 7.83
N LYS A 93 10.21 21.26 7.24
CA LYS A 93 10.25 22.71 7.03
C LYS A 93 8.98 23.37 7.57
N SER A 94 9.12 24.55 8.17
CA SER A 94 8.02 25.19 8.89
C SER A 94 6.90 25.75 8.00
N GLN A 95 7.17 25.99 6.71
CA GLN A 95 6.25 26.60 5.74
C GLN A 95 5.99 25.73 4.50
N GLU A 96 6.66 24.57 4.40
CA GLU A 96 6.62 23.70 3.22
C GLU A 96 6.61 22.23 3.67
N ASN A 97 5.85 21.40 2.99
CA ASN A 97 5.54 20.01 3.37
C ASN A 97 5.53 19.06 2.15
N HIS A 98 5.67 19.60 0.94
CA HIS A 98 5.74 18.84 -0.33
C HIS A 98 7.12 18.25 -0.61
N GLU A 99 8.18 18.86 -0.06
CA GLU A 99 9.56 18.58 -0.46
C GLU A 99 10.10 17.29 0.18
N TYR A 100 10.23 16.23 -0.61
CA TYR A 100 10.95 15.01 -0.24
C TYR A 100 12.40 15.34 0.19
N ASP A 101 12.94 14.61 1.17
CA ASP A 101 14.26 14.88 1.72
C ASP A 101 15.38 14.63 0.68
N LEU A 102 16.31 15.57 0.61
CA LEU A 102 17.44 15.55 -0.34
C LEU A 102 18.34 14.32 -0.17
N VAL A 103 18.44 13.79 1.05
CA VAL A 103 19.26 12.63 1.38
C VAL A 103 18.43 11.36 1.24
N GLY A 104 17.22 11.30 1.84
CA GLY A 104 16.35 10.11 1.92
C GLY A 104 16.97 8.88 2.62
N GLY A 105 18.28 8.94 2.88
CA GLY A 105 19.13 7.82 3.25
C GLY A 105 18.99 7.36 4.69
N TRP A 106 18.29 8.12 5.54
CA TRP A 106 17.81 7.58 6.81
C TRP A 106 16.76 6.51 6.55
N TRP A 107 15.72 6.81 5.76
CA TRP A 107 14.66 5.84 5.45
C TRP A 107 15.25 4.59 4.82
N VAL A 108 16.08 4.76 3.78
CA VAL A 108 16.76 3.65 3.08
C VAL A 108 17.64 2.83 4.04
N LYS A 109 18.37 3.48 4.95
CA LYS A 109 19.18 2.80 5.97
C LYS A 109 18.32 2.02 6.95
N TYR A 110 17.24 2.60 7.47
CA TYR A 110 16.37 1.96 8.46
C TYR A 110 15.54 0.83 7.82
N TYR A 111 15.14 0.97 6.55
CA TYR A 111 14.56 -0.10 5.74
C TYR A 111 15.53 -1.30 5.59
N PHE A 112 16.74 -1.07 5.06
CA PHE A 112 17.73 -2.16 4.91
C PHE A 112 18.31 -2.70 6.22
N GLN A 113 18.22 -1.95 7.32
CA GLN A 113 18.51 -2.47 8.66
C GLN A 113 17.34 -3.31 9.17
N GLY A 114 16.09 -2.88 8.96
CA GLY A 114 14.87 -3.60 9.30
C GLY A 114 14.79 -4.97 8.63
N LYS A 115 15.13 -5.03 7.33
CA LYS A 115 15.21 -6.28 6.55
C LYS A 115 16.09 -7.33 7.23
N LYS A 116 17.20 -6.92 7.86
CA LYS A 116 18.14 -7.78 8.61
C LYS A 116 17.69 -8.04 10.04
N ASP A 117 17.14 -7.04 10.73
CA ASP A 117 16.71 -7.13 12.13
C ASP A 117 15.49 -8.06 12.33
N TRP A 118 14.72 -8.28 11.26
CA TRP A 118 13.54 -9.15 11.21
C TRP A 118 13.79 -10.51 10.52
N GLU A 119 15.02 -10.79 10.04
CA GLU A 119 15.41 -12.15 9.65
C GLU A 119 15.25 -13.12 10.85
N PRO A 120 14.57 -14.28 10.70
CA PRO A 120 14.33 -15.22 11.80
C PRO A 120 15.60 -15.73 12.53
N GLY A 121 16.76 -15.67 11.89
CA GLY A 121 18.06 -16.00 12.48
C GLY A 121 18.74 -14.87 13.27
N ASN A 122 18.23 -13.63 13.20
CA ASN A 122 18.89 -12.41 13.67
C ASN A 122 17.98 -11.53 14.56
N LEU A 123 16.93 -12.10 15.16
CA LEU A 123 15.85 -11.41 15.87
C LEU A 123 16.28 -10.73 17.20
N SER A 124 17.05 -9.64 17.11
CA SER A 124 17.48 -8.80 18.22
C SER A 124 16.30 -8.05 18.88
N GLY A 125 16.47 -7.59 20.13
CA GLY A 125 15.49 -6.72 20.78
C GLY A 125 15.39 -5.34 20.16
N ASP A 126 16.42 -4.89 19.44
CA ASP A 126 16.51 -3.54 18.90
C ASP A 126 15.65 -3.30 17.65
N ARG A 127 15.19 -4.38 17.00
CA ARG A 127 14.25 -4.34 15.86
C ARG A 127 12.96 -3.57 16.14
N TYR A 128 12.56 -3.49 17.42
CA TYR A 128 11.38 -2.73 17.86
C TYR A 128 11.62 -1.22 17.96
N HIS A 129 12.85 -0.74 17.83
CA HIS A 129 13.23 0.68 17.78
C HIS A 129 13.32 1.24 16.35
N ASN A 130 12.91 0.47 15.34
CA ASN A 130 12.99 0.82 13.93
C ASN A 130 11.58 0.78 13.29
N PRO A 131 10.80 1.88 13.32
CA PRO A 131 9.40 1.85 12.84
C PRO A 131 9.28 1.41 11.37
N THR A 132 10.13 1.93 10.48
CA THR A 132 10.23 1.52 9.06
C THR A 132 10.54 0.03 8.93
N GLY A 133 11.39 -0.52 9.79
CA GLY A 133 11.65 -1.96 9.84
C GLY A 133 10.46 -2.78 10.34
N ARG A 134 9.64 -2.21 11.25
CA ARG A 134 8.45 -2.88 11.81
C ARG A 134 7.27 -2.89 10.83
N SER A 135 7.09 -1.85 10.01
CA SER A 135 6.00 -1.79 9.02
C SER A 135 6.23 -2.81 7.92
N HIS A 136 7.32 -2.72 7.16
CA HIS A 136 7.56 -3.63 6.02
C HIS A 136 7.88 -5.08 6.42
N PHE A 137 8.70 -5.31 7.46
CA PHE A 137 9.25 -6.66 7.75
C PHE A 137 8.74 -7.30 9.05
N GLY A 138 7.92 -6.58 9.84
CA GLY A 138 7.74 -6.88 11.26
C GLY A 138 6.30 -6.91 11.76
N ASP A 139 6.14 -6.57 13.05
CA ASP A 139 4.88 -6.66 13.77
C ASP A 139 3.87 -5.54 13.45
N LEU A 140 4.19 -4.65 12.50
CA LEU A 140 3.29 -3.62 11.96
C LEU A 140 2.91 -3.83 10.48
N GLN A 141 3.22 -4.99 9.87
CA GLN A 141 2.83 -5.34 8.48
C GLN A 141 1.34 -5.15 8.14
N PHE A 142 0.44 -5.12 9.12
CA PHE A 142 -0.98 -4.78 8.90
C PHE A 142 -1.19 -3.35 8.35
N LEU A 143 -0.20 -2.45 8.48
CA LEU A 143 -0.21 -1.13 7.82
C LEU A 143 -0.19 -1.26 6.29
N HIS A 144 0.32 -2.38 5.77
CA HIS A 144 0.33 -2.71 4.36
C HIS A 144 -0.69 -3.79 3.99
N CYS A 145 -1.76 -3.90 4.78
CA CYS A 145 -2.71 -5.01 4.76
C CYS A 145 -2.08 -6.42 4.90
N MET A 146 -0.80 -6.54 5.24
CA MET A 146 -0.08 -7.82 5.33
C MET A 146 -0.16 -8.48 6.71
N ALA A 147 0.05 -9.79 6.73
CA ALA A 147 0.21 -10.57 7.94
C ALA A 147 1.62 -10.40 8.53
N SER A 148 1.76 -10.50 9.85
CA SER A 148 3.06 -10.30 10.51
C SER A 148 3.99 -11.51 10.46
N VAL A 149 3.44 -12.72 10.30
CA VAL A 149 4.16 -14.01 10.28
C VAL A 149 3.43 -15.04 9.41
N VAL A 150 4.19 -15.96 8.82
CA VAL A 150 3.63 -17.11 8.07
C VAL A 150 2.79 -17.97 9.02
N GLY A 151 1.59 -18.36 8.58
CA GLY A 151 0.62 -19.12 9.38
C GLY A 151 -0.28 -18.30 10.29
N GLU A 152 -0.17 -16.96 10.29
CA GLU A 152 -1.17 -16.07 10.92
C GLU A 152 -2.54 -16.27 10.27
N LYS A 153 -3.63 -16.25 11.06
CA LYS A 153 -4.98 -16.45 10.49
C LYS A 153 -5.49 -15.18 9.82
N PRO A 154 -6.33 -15.30 8.77
CA PRO A 154 -6.96 -14.14 8.14
C PRO A 154 -7.71 -13.22 9.11
N ASP A 155 -8.46 -13.78 10.08
CA ASP A 155 -9.13 -12.98 11.12
C ASP A 155 -8.13 -12.21 12.01
N GLU A 156 -6.96 -12.78 12.30
CA GLU A 156 -5.94 -12.17 13.17
C GLU A 156 -5.21 -11.03 12.46
N THR A 157 -5.00 -11.12 11.15
CA THR A 157 -4.51 -10.00 10.33
C THR A 157 -5.59 -8.92 10.18
N LYS A 158 -6.83 -9.32 9.84
CA LYS A 158 -7.97 -8.42 9.67
C LYS A 158 -8.32 -7.65 10.94
N GLU A 159 -8.23 -8.27 12.13
CA GLU A 159 -8.47 -7.57 13.40
C GLU A 159 -7.49 -6.39 13.59
N LYS A 160 -6.21 -6.57 13.23
CA LYS A 160 -5.21 -5.48 13.30
C LYS A 160 -5.53 -4.36 12.32
N VAL A 161 -5.86 -4.71 11.07
CA VAL A 161 -6.27 -3.76 10.01
C VAL A 161 -7.48 -2.95 10.48
N MET A 162 -8.55 -3.61 10.93
CA MET A 162 -9.76 -2.93 11.39
C MET A 162 -9.53 -2.10 12.66
N ALA A 163 -8.64 -2.52 13.56
CA ALA A 163 -8.23 -1.73 14.74
C ALA A 163 -7.41 -0.48 14.38
N TRP A 164 -6.63 -0.50 13.30
CA TRP A 164 -5.99 0.69 12.74
C TRP A 164 -7.02 1.63 12.12
N MET A 165 -7.83 1.09 11.19
CA MET A 165 -8.83 1.84 10.44
C MET A 165 -9.85 2.52 11.36
N GLU A 166 -10.28 1.90 12.46
CA GLU A 166 -11.17 2.52 13.44
C GLU A 166 -10.56 3.78 14.06
N VAL A 167 -9.31 3.68 14.53
CA VAL A 167 -8.68 4.79 15.27
C VAL A 167 -8.30 5.92 14.32
N MET A 168 -7.87 5.60 13.09
CA MET A 168 -7.64 6.61 12.05
C MET A 168 -8.95 7.28 11.61
N TYR A 169 -10.05 6.55 11.42
CA TYR A 169 -11.33 7.15 11.02
C TYR A 169 -11.90 8.05 12.12
N LYS A 170 -11.91 7.57 13.36
CA LYS A 170 -12.41 8.34 14.50
C LYS A 170 -11.55 9.58 14.75
N LEU A 171 -10.23 9.51 14.55
CA LEU A 171 -9.34 10.68 14.54
C LEU A 171 -9.67 11.66 13.39
N ALA A 172 -9.84 11.15 12.16
CA ALA A 172 -10.14 11.95 10.98
C ALA A 172 -11.47 12.71 11.07
N ASN A 173 -12.46 12.17 11.79
CA ASN A 173 -13.76 12.81 12.04
C ASN A 173 -13.84 13.58 13.37
N GLY A 174 -13.00 13.26 14.37
CA GLY A 174 -13.18 13.73 15.75
C GLY A 174 -14.27 12.98 16.53
N GLU A 175 -14.56 11.75 16.11
CA GLU A 175 -15.56 10.85 16.69
C GLU A 175 -15.05 10.22 18.02
N ASP A 176 -15.95 9.81 18.91
CA ASP A 176 -15.66 9.23 20.23
C ASP A 176 -14.69 10.04 21.14
N GLY A 177 -14.47 11.33 20.84
CA GLY A 177 -13.46 12.14 21.52
C GLY A 177 -12.01 11.77 21.15
N ILE A 178 -11.80 11.03 20.06
CA ILE A 178 -10.48 10.80 19.48
C ILE A 178 -9.98 12.10 18.85
N THR A 179 -8.83 12.56 19.31
CA THR A 179 -8.20 13.83 18.89
C THR A 179 -6.71 13.62 18.65
N PRO A 180 -6.01 14.57 17.98
CA PRO A 180 -4.56 14.48 17.83
C PRO A 180 -3.80 14.33 19.16
N ALA A 181 -4.36 14.82 20.27
CA ALA A 181 -3.79 14.72 21.61
C ALA A 181 -4.09 13.38 22.34
N THR A 182 -5.03 12.57 21.85
CA THR A 182 -5.32 11.24 22.38
C THR A 182 -4.08 10.35 22.25
N LYS A 183 -3.75 9.54 23.27
CA LYS A 183 -2.54 8.69 23.25
C LYS A 183 -2.80 7.40 22.52
N ILE A 184 -1.79 6.90 21.79
CA ILE A 184 -1.82 5.60 21.07
C ILE A 184 -2.36 4.49 21.99
N GLY A 185 -1.78 4.39 23.18
CA GLY A 185 -2.10 3.40 24.21
C GLY A 185 -3.42 3.63 24.95
N ASP A 186 -4.19 4.67 24.65
CA ASP A 186 -5.55 4.87 25.19
C ASP A 186 -6.63 4.61 24.10
N THR A 187 -6.23 3.99 22.98
CA THR A 187 -7.10 3.55 21.87
C THR A 187 -6.95 2.04 21.60
N LYS A 188 -7.67 1.50 20.61
CA LYS A 188 -7.51 0.10 20.15
C LYS A 188 -6.08 -0.23 19.69
N LEU A 189 -5.28 0.77 19.29
CA LEU A 189 -3.86 0.61 18.95
C LEU A 189 -3.01 0.07 20.12
N ARG A 190 -3.48 0.11 21.38
CA ARG A 190 -2.79 -0.49 22.55
C ARG A 190 -2.36 -1.95 22.31
N GLY A 191 -3.15 -2.74 21.59
CA GLY A 191 -2.84 -4.14 21.28
C GLY A 191 -1.72 -4.31 20.25
N LEU A 192 -1.55 -3.34 19.36
CA LEU A 192 -0.60 -3.34 18.25
C LEU A 192 0.78 -2.84 18.73
N PHE A 193 0.79 -1.79 19.56
CA PHE A 193 2.02 -1.24 20.18
C PHE A 193 2.29 -1.87 21.57
N LYS A 194 2.20 -3.20 21.64
CA LYS A 194 2.28 -3.97 22.90
C LYS A 194 3.70 -4.14 23.45
N VAL A 195 4.71 -4.31 22.58
CA VAL A 195 6.11 -4.56 22.97
C VAL A 195 6.69 -3.31 23.66
N THR A 196 7.57 -3.49 24.65
CA THR A 196 8.18 -2.38 25.40
C THR A 196 9.62 -2.76 25.80
N PRO A 197 10.64 -1.94 25.48
CA PRO A 197 10.56 -0.71 24.68
C PRO A 197 10.19 -0.98 23.21
N SER A 198 9.60 0.00 22.55
CA SER A 198 9.32 0.02 21.11
C SER A 198 9.10 1.47 20.66
N LEU A 199 9.29 1.73 19.36
CA LEU A 199 8.90 2.97 18.69
C LEU A 199 7.78 2.70 17.67
N PRO A 200 6.79 3.61 17.53
CA PRO A 200 6.47 4.73 18.43
C PRO A 200 5.97 4.26 19.81
N GLN A 201 6.25 5.06 20.84
CA GLN A 201 5.96 4.72 22.24
C GLN A 201 4.46 4.86 22.55
N LYS A 202 3.81 3.84 23.12
CA LYS A 202 2.35 3.85 23.38
C LYS A 202 1.81 4.99 24.27
N PHE A 203 2.66 5.73 24.99
CA PHE A 203 2.25 6.91 25.77
C PHE A 203 2.25 8.22 24.96
N ARG A 204 2.71 8.20 23.71
CA ARG A 204 2.72 9.36 22.80
C ARG A 204 1.34 9.65 22.22
N PRO A 205 1.05 10.92 21.85
CA PRO A 205 -0.20 11.30 21.19
C PRO A 205 -0.28 10.81 19.74
N LEU A 206 -1.47 10.75 19.16
CA LEU A 206 -1.68 10.42 17.74
C LEU A 206 -1.07 11.48 16.80
N SER A 207 -0.88 12.72 17.24
CA SER A 207 -0.09 13.73 16.52
C SER A 207 1.39 13.36 16.39
N TYR A 208 1.96 12.72 17.42
CA TYR A 208 3.34 12.21 17.36
C TYR A 208 3.44 10.97 16.46
N LEU A 209 2.41 10.12 16.46
CA LEU A 209 2.33 8.97 15.56
C LEU A 209 2.44 9.43 14.09
N LEU A 210 1.53 10.31 13.65
CA LEU A 210 1.37 10.68 12.23
C LEU A 210 2.28 11.85 11.76
N ALA A 211 3.00 12.52 12.66
CA ALA A 211 3.82 13.68 12.31
C ALA A 211 5.09 13.91 13.17
N LYS A 212 5.39 13.04 14.14
CA LYS A 212 6.68 12.95 14.86
C LYS A 212 7.29 14.30 15.31
N ASP A 213 6.47 15.18 15.89
CA ASP A 213 6.86 16.51 16.39
C ASP A 213 7.46 17.46 15.30
N THR A 214 7.07 17.33 14.03
CA THR A 214 7.46 18.19 12.89
C THR A 214 7.31 19.69 13.13
N SER A 215 8.19 20.48 12.52
CA SER A 215 8.20 21.94 12.50
C SER A 215 7.11 22.59 11.62
N PHE A 216 6.45 21.83 10.74
CA PHE A 216 5.47 22.37 9.79
C PHE A 216 4.28 23.02 10.52
N GLN A 217 3.92 24.25 10.14
CA GLN A 217 2.87 25.02 10.84
C GLN A 217 1.45 24.69 10.38
N GLY A 218 1.29 24.06 9.21
CA GLY A 218 0.00 23.73 8.59
C GLY A 218 -0.49 22.30 8.82
N VAL A 219 0.07 21.56 9.78
CA VAL A 219 -0.21 20.12 9.99
C VAL A 219 -1.69 19.87 10.30
N ASP A 220 -2.31 19.00 9.52
CA ASP A 220 -3.65 18.47 9.74
C ASP A 220 -3.59 16.95 9.92
N ILE A 221 -3.41 16.55 11.19
CA ILE A 221 -3.40 15.15 11.65
C ILE A 221 -4.69 14.40 11.24
N ARG A 222 -5.82 15.09 10.99
CA ARG A 222 -7.07 14.44 10.54
C ARG A 222 -7.01 14.06 9.06
N ARG A 223 -6.36 14.90 8.24
CA ARG A 223 -6.08 14.59 6.83
C ARG A 223 -5.06 13.47 6.71
N ARG A 224 -3.99 13.50 7.52
CA ARG A 224 -3.02 12.40 7.58
C ARG A 224 -3.67 11.07 7.98
N ALA A 225 -4.55 11.09 8.98
CA ALA A 225 -5.28 9.90 9.41
C ALA A 225 -6.15 9.32 8.29
N LEU A 226 -6.87 10.15 7.51
CA LEU A 226 -7.61 9.65 6.35
C LEU A 226 -6.67 9.11 5.27
N GLY A 227 -5.57 9.81 4.95
CA GLY A 227 -4.60 9.35 3.96
C GLY A 227 -4.05 7.95 4.27
N SER A 228 -3.68 7.72 5.54
CA SER A 228 -3.20 6.40 6.00
C SER A 228 -4.26 5.30 5.83
N MET A 229 -5.55 5.63 5.94
CA MET A 229 -6.62 4.68 5.60
C MET A 229 -6.71 4.37 4.10
N LEU A 230 -6.48 5.36 3.24
CA LEU A 230 -6.49 5.16 1.79
C LEU A 230 -5.32 4.25 1.36
N HIS A 231 -4.16 4.38 2.00
CA HIS A 231 -3.02 3.47 1.79
C HIS A 231 -3.35 2.01 2.16
N VAL A 232 -3.91 1.75 3.36
CA VAL A 232 -4.31 0.36 3.74
C VAL A 232 -5.36 -0.22 2.79
N ILE A 233 -6.24 0.62 2.20
CA ILE A 233 -7.18 0.19 1.17
C ILE A 233 -6.44 -0.14 -0.13
N GLN A 234 -5.49 0.70 -0.56
CA GLN A 234 -4.67 0.48 -1.75
C GLN A 234 -3.90 -0.84 -1.67
N ASP A 235 -3.09 -1.06 -0.63
CA ASP A 235 -2.33 -2.31 -0.45
C ASP A 235 -3.22 -3.55 -0.38
N SER A 236 -4.44 -3.39 0.13
CA SER A 236 -5.38 -4.51 0.16
C SER A 236 -5.79 -5.01 -1.23
N TYR A 237 -5.68 -4.22 -2.30
CA TYR A 237 -6.01 -4.61 -3.68
C TYR A 237 -4.80 -5.04 -4.50
N ALA A 238 -3.69 -5.29 -3.84
CA ALA A 238 -2.36 -5.30 -4.43
C ALA A 238 -1.72 -6.68 -4.24
N LEU A 239 -1.24 -7.32 -5.32
CA LEU A 239 -0.97 -8.77 -5.31
C LEU A 239 0.29 -9.15 -4.52
N GLY A 240 1.29 -8.25 -4.44
CA GLY A 240 2.38 -8.39 -3.48
C GLY A 240 1.88 -8.55 -2.04
N HIS A 241 0.77 -7.89 -1.68
CA HIS A 241 0.29 -7.72 -0.31
C HIS A 241 -0.86 -8.68 0.07
N THR A 242 -1.81 -8.97 -0.82
CA THR A 242 -2.88 -9.95 -0.59
C THR A 242 -3.26 -10.74 -1.85
N ARG A 243 -3.71 -12.00 -1.70
CA ARG A 243 -4.41 -12.73 -2.77
C ARG A 243 -5.91 -12.54 -2.62
N ARG A 244 -6.58 -12.10 -3.69
CA ARG A 244 -8.04 -11.93 -3.76
C ARG A 244 -8.69 -12.82 -4.81
N LYS A 245 -9.99 -13.04 -4.63
CA LYS A 245 -10.84 -13.76 -5.56
C LYS A 245 -11.12 -12.94 -6.82
N LEU A 246 -10.45 -13.25 -7.94
CA LEU A 246 -10.71 -12.62 -9.24
C LEU A 246 -12.15 -12.87 -9.70
N LEU A 247 -12.87 -11.79 -10.03
CA LEU A 247 -14.30 -11.80 -10.38
C LEU A 247 -14.52 -11.88 -11.90
N ASN A 248 -13.83 -11.06 -12.68
CA ASN A 248 -13.99 -10.94 -14.14
C ASN A 248 -12.99 -11.85 -14.90
N LYS A 249 -13.08 -13.16 -14.65
CA LYS A 249 -12.12 -14.15 -15.18
C LYS A 249 -12.15 -14.25 -16.72
N GLU A 250 -13.25 -13.90 -17.36
CA GLU A 250 -13.41 -13.78 -18.82
C GLU A 250 -12.71 -12.56 -19.43
N SER A 251 -12.39 -11.55 -18.61
CA SER A 251 -11.62 -10.37 -19.02
C SER A 251 -10.10 -10.60 -18.99
N LYS A 252 -9.64 -11.72 -18.43
CA LYS A 252 -8.22 -12.11 -18.36
C LYS A 252 -7.73 -12.71 -19.68
N ILE A 253 -6.57 -12.25 -20.16
CA ILE A 253 -5.89 -12.73 -21.37
C ILE A 253 -4.79 -13.75 -21.05
N SER A 254 -4.16 -13.63 -19.88
CA SER A 254 -2.91 -14.35 -19.55
C SER A 254 -2.80 -14.53 -18.03
N ASP A 255 -2.27 -15.68 -17.59
CA ASP A 255 -1.99 -16.00 -16.18
C ASP A 255 -0.53 -15.77 -15.78
N SER A 256 0.40 -15.96 -16.71
CA SER A 256 1.84 -15.81 -16.48
C SER A 256 2.48 -15.24 -17.75
N PRO A 257 2.68 -13.92 -17.82
CA PRO A 257 2.32 -12.93 -16.80
C PRO A 257 0.80 -12.67 -16.71
N LEU A 258 0.31 -12.17 -15.57
CA LEU A 258 -1.11 -11.86 -15.36
C LEU A 258 -1.50 -10.62 -16.16
N ARG A 259 -2.47 -10.71 -17.08
CA ARG A 259 -2.92 -9.56 -17.90
C ARG A 259 -4.40 -9.64 -18.27
N PHE A 260 -5.02 -8.47 -18.44
CA PHE A 260 -6.42 -8.29 -18.83
C PHE A 260 -6.58 -7.68 -20.23
N GLN A 261 -7.81 -7.57 -20.71
CA GLN A 261 -8.14 -6.86 -21.95
C GLN A 261 -7.86 -5.35 -21.78
N LYS A 262 -7.12 -4.74 -22.71
CA LYS A 262 -6.74 -3.32 -22.60
C LYS A 262 -7.95 -2.40 -22.41
N GLY A 263 -7.89 -1.53 -21.40
CA GLY A 263 -8.95 -0.62 -20.97
C GLY A 263 -10.03 -1.27 -20.10
N VAL A 264 -9.98 -2.59 -19.88
CA VAL A 264 -10.92 -3.34 -19.05
C VAL A 264 -10.27 -3.67 -17.71
N ALA A 265 -10.58 -2.86 -16.71
CA ALA A 265 -10.16 -3.08 -15.33
C ALA A 265 -10.52 -4.50 -14.86
N ASP A 266 -9.51 -5.19 -14.34
CA ASP A 266 -9.59 -6.30 -13.41
C ASP A 266 -10.48 -5.98 -12.20
N ARG A 267 -11.09 -7.02 -11.60
CA ARG A 267 -12.05 -6.87 -10.49
C ARG A 267 -11.86 -7.95 -9.44
N TRP A 268 -11.66 -7.54 -8.19
CA TRP A 268 -11.30 -8.41 -7.08
C TRP A 268 -12.35 -8.41 -5.97
N GLY A 269 -12.74 -9.60 -5.55
CA GLY A 269 -13.66 -9.82 -4.45
C GLY A 269 -12.93 -9.96 -3.11
N ALA A 270 -13.39 -10.93 -2.33
CA ALA A 270 -12.88 -11.21 -1.00
C ALA A 270 -11.40 -11.64 -0.99
N ILE A 271 -10.74 -11.36 0.12
CA ILE A 271 -9.36 -11.75 0.42
C ILE A 271 -9.34 -13.25 0.71
N GLU A 272 -8.57 -13.99 -0.08
CA GLU A 272 -8.30 -15.42 0.07
C GLU A 272 -7.04 -15.66 0.90
N ASN A 273 -6.08 -14.73 0.87
CA ASN A 273 -4.87 -14.80 1.68
C ASN A 273 -4.27 -13.41 1.94
N PHE A 274 -3.71 -13.21 3.14
CA PHE A 274 -2.80 -12.09 3.40
C PHE A 274 -1.37 -12.58 3.24
N HIS A 275 -0.54 -11.85 2.50
CA HIS A 275 0.86 -12.21 2.34
C HIS A 275 1.70 -11.72 3.53
N THR A 276 2.93 -12.24 3.62
CA THR A 276 3.96 -11.79 4.55
C THR A 276 5.19 -11.43 3.75
N TYR A 277 5.75 -10.24 3.96
CA TYR A 277 6.96 -9.79 3.26
C TYR A 277 8.12 -10.78 3.46
N PHE A 278 8.31 -11.29 4.69
CA PHE A 278 9.51 -12.07 4.99
C PHE A 278 9.57 -13.40 4.20
N GLY A 279 10.64 -13.57 3.43
CA GLY A 279 10.87 -14.73 2.57
C GLY A 279 10.05 -14.72 1.27
N GLN A 280 9.27 -13.68 1.01
CA GLN A 280 8.68 -13.41 -0.30
C GLN A 280 9.80 -13.14 -1.32
N ASN A 281 9.56 -13.46 -2.59
CA ASN A 281 10.51 -13.16 -3.64
C ASN A 281 10.56 -11.63 -3.85
N GLY A 282 11.67 -10.99 -3.49
CA GLY A 282 11.83 -9.54 -3.56
C GLY A 282 11.60 -8.96 -4.96
N SER A 283 12.03 -9.64 -6.03
CA SER A 283 11.78 -9.16 -7.41
C SER A 283 10.38 -9.52 -7.93
N GLN A 284 9.56 -10.21 -7.13
CA GLN A 284 8.12 -10.26 -7.34
C GLN A 284 7.43 -9.23 -6.46
N HIS A 285 7.87 -8.97 -5.24
CA HIS A 285 7.33 -7.87 -4.41
C HIS A 285 7.56 -6.51 -5.07
N GLU A 286 8.81 -6.12 -5.35
CA GLU A 286 9.15 -4.83 -5.97
C GLU A 286 8.53 -4.63 -7.37
N HIS A 287 8.30 -5.73 -8.10
CA HIS A 287 7.60 -5.70 -9.40
C HIS A 287 6.08 -5.63 -9.22
N TYR A 288 5.52 -6.49 -8.39
CA TYR A 288 4.17 -6.39 -7.85
C TYR A 288 4.13 -5.33 -6.74
N ASP A 289 4.62 -4.11 -7.06
CA ASP A 289 4.60 -2.85 -6.31
C ASP A 289 4.55 -1.63 -7.27
N HIS A 290 4.47 -1.79 -8.61
CA HIS A 290 4.53 -0.67 -9.58
C HIS A 290 5.81 0.20 -9.47
N ALA A 291 6.91 -0.33 -8.92
CA ALA A 291 8.16 0.42 -8.73
C ALA A 291 8.77 0.98 -10.03
N ASP A 292 8.48 0.34 -11.18
CA ASP A 292 8.95 0.69 -12.52
C ASP A 292 7.83 1.24 -13.46
N ASP A 293 6.59 1.42 -12.98
CA ASP A 293 5.43 1.77 -13.82
C ASP A 293 5.07 3.28 -13.82
N GLU A 294 4.81 3.84 -15.00
CA GLU A 294 4.43 5.25 -15.17
C GLU A 294 2.93 5.51 -14.91
N ILE A 295 2.61 6.63 -14.23
CA ILE A 295 1.23 7.13 -14.14
C ILE A 295 0.74 7.51 -15.56
N PRO A 296 -0.37 6.97 -16.08
CA PRO A 296 -0.70 7.14 -17.51
C PRO A 296 -1.13 8.55 -17.93
N ASP A 297 -1.77 9.34 -17.05
CA ASP A 297 -2.00 10.78 -17.27
C ASP A 297 -1.96 11.57 -15.94
N PRO A 298 -0.75 11.91 -15.44
CA PRO A 298 -0.55 12.51 -14.13
C PRO A 298 -1.04 13.96 -14.02
N ASN A 299 -1.62 14.50 -15.09
CA ASN A 299 -2.22 15.84 -15.13
C ASN A 299 -3.76 15.79 -15.03
N ASN A 300 -4.35 14.59 -14.93
CA ASN A 300 -5.76 14.30 -15.19
C ASN A 300 -6.32 13.29 -14.16
N LEU A 301 -6.02 13.49 -12.88
CA LEU A 301 -6.32 12.51 -11.82
C LEU A 301 -7.83 12.30 -11.56
N ASP A 302 -8.72 13.13 -12.12
CA ASP A 302 -10.17 12.85 -12.12
C ASP A 302 -10.64 11.90 -13.23
N ASN A 303 -9.76 11.53 -14.18
CA ASN A 303 -9.97 10.43 -15.10
C ASN A 303 -9.60 9.09 -14.44
N LEU A 304 -10.58 8.41 -13.85
CA LEU A 304 -10.37 7.10 -13.23
C LEU A 304 -10.12 5.96 -14.25
N ASP A 305 -10.45 6.15 -15.53
CA ASP A 305 -10.24 5.12 -16.56
C ASP A 305 -8.76 4.92 -16.91
N GLN A 306 -7.87 5.85 -16.50
CA GLN A 306 -6.42 5.66 -16.64
C GLN A 306 -5.90 4.47 -15.81
N TRP A 307 -6.56 4.16 -14.69
CA TRP A 307 -6.18 3.08 -13.78
C TRP A 307 -6.65 1.69 -14.26
N ASN A 308 -7.32 1.59 -15.42
CA ASN A 308 -7.89 0.34 -15.92
C ASN A 308 -6.86 -0.63 -16.52
N ASP A 309 -5.69 -0.13 -16.91
CA ASP A 309 -4.57 -0.94 -17.42
C ASP A 309 -3.55 -1.28 -16.31
N LEU A 310 -3.78 -0.83 -15.06
CA LEU A 310 -2.92 -1.07 -13.90
C LEU A 310 -3.69 -1.93 -12.89
N ILE A 311 -3.33 -3.21 -12.79
CA ILE A 311 -4.06 -4.20 -11.98
C ILE A 311 -4.17 -3.72 -10.51
N GLY A 312 -5.31 -3.94 -9.88
CA GLY A 312 -5.62 -3.53 -8.50
C GLY A 312 -5.93 -2.05 -8.34
N CYS A 313 -5.23 -1.16 -9.06
CA CYS A 313 -5.35 0.29 -8.92
C CYS A 313 -6.78 0.80 -9.14
N ARG A 314 -7.55 0.22 -10.08
CA ARG A 314 -8.93 0.66 -10.34
C ARG A 314 -9.91 0.32 -9.21
N ASP A 315 -9.84 -0.88 -8.64
CA ASP A 315 -10.67 -1.23 -7.48
C ASP A 315 -10.22 -0.46 -6.23
N ALA A 316 -8.90 -0.27 -6.04
CA ALA A 316 -8.32 0.53 -4.97
C ALA A 316 -8.87 1.96 -4.97
N VAL A 317 -8.79 2.68 -6.10
CA VAL A 317 -9.29 4.07 -6.18
C VAL A 317 -10.81 4.15 -6.02
N GLU A 318 -11.57 3.14 -6.46
CA GLU A 318 -13.02 3.10 -6.27
C GLU A 318 -13.42 2.83 -4.81
N LYS A 319 -12.70 1.99 -4.07
CA LYS A 319 -12.91 1.81 -2.61
C LYS A 319 -12.42 3.01 -1.79
N CYS A 320 -11.29 3.61 -2.15
CA CYS A 320 -10.82 4.87 -1.56
C CYS A 320 -11.83 6.01 -1.75
N LYS A 321 -12.39 6.13 -2.96
CA LYS A 321 -13.47 7.08 -3.29
C LYS A 321 -14.74 6.79 -2.49
N ALA A 322 -15.10 5.53 -2.28
CA ALA A 322 -16.25 5.16 -1.45
C ALA A 322 -16.06 5.56 0.03
N LEU A 323 -14.87 5.31 0.62
CA LEU A 323 -14.56 5.80 1.97
C LEU A 323 -14.64 7.34 2.07
N ALA A 324 -14.08 8.06 1.09
CA ALA A 324 -14.16 9.52 1.03
C ALA A 324 -15.61 10.03 0.88
N LEU A 325 -16.47 9.33 0.12
CA LEU A 325 -17.89 9.63 0.02
C LEU A 325 -18.64 9.40 1.35
N LEU A 326 -18.33 8.33 2.10
CA LEU A 326 -18.90 8.08 3.42
C LEU A 326 -18.50 9.20 4.41
N LYS A 327 -17.22 9.58 4.44
CA LYS A 327 -16.72 10.73 5.22
C LYS A 327 -17.43 12.03 4.84
N ARG A 328 -17.58 12.31 3.55
CA ARG A 328 -18.28 13.51 3.06
C ARG A 328 -19.78 13.52 3.40
N ALA A 329 -20.39 12.35 3.51
CA ALA A 329 -21.77 12.18 4.00
C ALA A 329 -21.89 12.32 5.54
N GLY A 330 -20.78 12.53 6.26
CA GLY A 330 -20.77 12.64 7.72
C GLY A 330 -20.95 11.31 8.45
N LYS A 331 -20.74 10.17 7.78
CA LYS A 331 -20.90 8.84 8.38
C LYS A 331 -19.91 8.60 9.51
N THR A 332 -20.39 7.98 10.58
CA THR A 332 -19.61 7.50 11.72
C THR A 332 -19.11 6.06 11.52
N TRP A 333 -18.32 5.55 12.46
CA TRP A 333 -17.76 4.19 12.39
C TRP A 333 -18.84 3.10 12.56
N ASP A 334 -19.60 3.13 13.67
CA ASP A 334 -20.47 2.04 14.13
C ASP A 334 -21.98 2.23 13.79
N GLU A 335 -22.37 3.14 12.90
CA GLU A 335 -23.79 3.30 12.47
C GLU A 335 -24.25 2.31 11.38
N ASP A 336 -25.57 2.24 11.12
CA ASP A 336 -26.15 1.49 9.98
C ASP A 336 -25.57 2.02 8.66
N LYS A 337 -24.91 1.14 7.88
CA LYS A 337 -24.12 1.51 6.69
C LYS A 337 -23.11 2.62 7.00
N GLY A 338 -22.50 2.52 8.17
CA GLY A 338 -21.34 3.30 8.60
C GLY A 338 -20.05 2.75 8.00
N VAL A 339 -18.93 3.38 8.34
CA VAL A 339 -17.63 3.04 7.73
C VAL A 339 -17.13 1.65 8.13
N ARG A 340 -17.46 1.17 9.34
CA ARG A 340 -17.10 -0.18 9.76
C ARG A 340 -17.72 -1.25 8.87
N GLU A 341 -19.01 -1.13 8.55
CA GLU A 341 -19.75 -2.09 7.71
C GLU A 341 -19.15 -2.16 6.30
N PHE A 342 -18.92 -1.00 5.68
CA PHE A 342 -18.25 -0.90 4.37
C PHE A 342 -16.86 -1.55 4.37
N LEU A 343 -16.00 -1.22 5.33
CA LEU A 343 -14.65 -1.80 5.38
C LEU A 343 -14.66 -3.30 5.69
N ASP A 344 -15.57 -3.77 6.53
CA ASP A 344 -15.67 -5.18 6.93
C ASP A 344 -16.24 -6.09 5.83
N THR A 345 -17.19 -5.58 5.04
CA THR A 345 -17.99 -6.37 4.08
C THR A 345 -17.71 -6.09 2.61
N GLU A 346 -17.10 -4.95 2.25
CA GLU A 346 -16.75 -4.63 0.86
C GLU A 346 -15.24 -4.57 0.59
N VAL A 347 -14.42 -4.15 1.56
CA VAL A 347 -12.97 -3.94 1.37
C VAL A 347 -12.18 -5.12 1.91
N PHE A 348 -12.19 -5.33 3.21
CA PHE A 348 -11.44 -6.39 3.91
C PHE A 348 -12.31 -7.63 4.15
N VAL A 349 -13.32 -7.87 3.30
CA VAL A 349 -14.14 -9.10 3.37
C VAL A 349 -13.28 -10.32 3.05
N LEU A 350 -13.39 -11.35 3.89
CA LEU A 350 -12.62 -12.60 3.76
C LEU A 350 -13.43 -13.63 2.97
N ALA A 351 -12.74 -14.49 2.22
CA ALA A 351 -13.37 -15.64 1.58
C ALA A 351 -13.75 -16.70 2.63
N GLU A 352 -14.81 -17.48 2.38
CA GLU A 352 -15.23 -18.57 3.27
C GLU A 352 -14.15 -19.66 3.45
N ASP A 353 -13.25 -19.76 2.47
CA ASP A 353 -12.12 -20.67 2.36
C ASP A 353 -10.74 -19.96 2.51
N ALA A 354 -10.71 -18.74 3.07
CA ALA A 354 -9.49 -17.97 3.24
C ALA A 354 -8.40 -18.72 4.05
N THR A 355 -7.20 -18.81 3.50
CA THR A 355 -6.10 -19.63 4.05
C THR A 355 -5.20 -18.82 4.98
N PRO A 356 -4.51 -19.46 5.95
CA PRO A 356 -3.46 -18.81 6.76
C PRO A 356 -2.36 -18.18 5.91
N ALA A 357 -1.77 -17.10 6.42
CA ALA A 357 -0.83 -16.24 5.68
C ALA A 357 0.42 -16.97 5.19
N ASN A 358 0.93 -16.59 4.01
CA ASN A 358 2.14 -17.16 3.41
C ASN A 358 2.91 -16.12 2.59
N ASN A 359 4.00 -16.51 1.91
CA ASN A 359 4.89 -15.61 1.16
C ASN A 359 5.02 -15.96 -0.34
N HIS A 360 4.00 -16.62 -0.91
CA HIS A 360 3.89 -16.95 -2.33
C HIS A 360 2.81 -16.08 -2.97
N VAL A 361 3.20 -15.18 -3.88
CA VAL A 361 2.23 -14.36 -4.65
C VAL A 361 1.54 -15.24 -5.70
N ASP A 362 2.33 -16.03 -6.43
CA ASP A 362 1.81 -16.99 -7.40
C ASP A 362 1.33 -18.27 -6.68
N SER A 363 0.03 -18.59 -6.79
CA SER A 363 -0.54 -19.88 -6.34
C SER A 363 -1.84 -20.24 -7.06
#